data_AF-A0A7S1SL01-F1
#
_entry.id   AF-A0A7S1SL01-F1
#
_cell.length_a   1.000
_cell.length_b   1.000
_cell.length_c   1.000
_cell.angle_alpha   90.00
_cell.angle_beta   90.00
_cell.angle_gamma   90.00
#
_symmetry.space_group_name_H-M   'P 1'
#
loop_
_entity.id
_entity.type
_entity.pdbx_description
1 polymer ?
#
loop_
_entity_poly.entity_id
_entity_poly.type
_entity_poly.pdbx_seq_one_letter_code
_entity_poly.pdbx_strand_id
1 'polypeptide(L)'
;MADLALATAGGKVILATCYDERFPPESVIDGNRNTLWATTGLFPQEIVVSLPEVSDVKRITTVTMHVKKLIVETCSTERPVAFEKAFEADLTNTKNQLQTETHQQFKNTNTLRAKFIKFIVESGYQPFAGVGKLSVIGDGDAAGAEGGRYLDEEVEDDD
;
A
#
# COMPACT_ATOMS: atom_id res chain seq x y z
N MET A 1 -10.58 5.18 -11.64
CA MET A 1 -9.53 5.58 -10.68
C MET A 1 -10.14 5.79 -9.31
N ALA A 2 -10.01 4.79 -8.43
CA ALA A 2 -10.37 4.85 -7.01
C ALA A 2 -9.11 4.85 -6.14
N ASP A 3 -9.25 4.98 -4.81
CA ASP A 3 -8.14 4.77 -3.88
C ASP A 3 -8.11 3.29 -3.43
N LEU A 4 -7.27 2.51 -4.10
CA LEU A 4 -7.23 1.04 -4.02
C LEU A 4 -6.64 0.54 -2.68
N ALA A 5 -5.91 1.38 -1.95
CA ALA A 5 -5.39 1.03 -0.63
C ALA A 5 -6.44 1.16 0.48
N LEU A 6 -7.50 1.95 0.25
CA LEU A 6 -8.49 2.32 1.26
C LEU A 6 -9.25 1.07 1.78
N ALA A 7 -9.43 0.97 3.10
CA ALA A 7 -10.07 -0.18 3.73
C ALA A 7 -11.50 -0.41 3.22
N THR A 8 -12.27 0.66 2.99
CA THR A 8 -13.63 0.59 2.43
C THR A 8 -13.68 0.26 0.93
N ALA A 9 -12.55 0.34 0.23
CA ALA A 9 -12.40 -0.17 -1.14
C ALA A 9 -11.95 -1.65 -1.18
N GLY A 10 -11.71 -2.28 -0.03
CA GLY A 10 -11.23 -3.65 0.10
C GLY A 10 -9.70 -3.79 0.28
N GLY A 11 -8.97 -2.68 0.40
CA GLY A 11 -7.56 -2.69 0.79
C GLY A 11 -7.37 -3.19 2.23
N LYS A 12 -6.24 -3.86 2.52
CA LYS A 12 -5.97 -4.46 3.84
C LYS A 12 -4.50 -4.35 4.21
N VAL A 13 -4.20 -4.04 5.47
CA VAL A 13 -2.87 -4.30 6.03
C VAL A 13 -2.73 -5.81 6.19
N ILE A 14 -1.58 -6.36 5.77
CA ILE A 14 -1.28 -7.80 5.90
C ILE A 14 0.03 -8.07 6.67
N LEU A 15 0.86 -7.05 6.87
CA LEU A 15 2.06 -7.08 7.70
C LEU A 15 2.36 -5.67 8.20
N ALA A 16 2.80 -5.55 9.44
CA ALA A 16 3.49 -4.39 9.98
C ALA A 16 4.58 -4.87 10.94
N THR A 17 5.76 -4.25 10.92
CA THR A 17 6.88 -4.64 11.83
C THR A 17 6.74 -4.10 13.25
N CYS A 18 5.79 -3.19 13.50
CA CYS A 18 5.46 -2.70 14.84
C CYS A 18 3.98 -2.29 14.97
N TYR A 19 3.50 -2.27 16.21
CA TYR A 19 2.10 -2.06 16.57
C TYR A 19 1.99 -1.30 17.91
N ASP A 20 1.12 -0.29 17.96
CA ASP A 20 0.61 0.34 19.17
C ASP A 20 -0.91 0.41 19.03
N GLU A 21 -1.66 -0.06 20.03
CA GLU A 21 -3.13 -0.13 20.00
C GLU A 21 -3.80 1.24 19.75
N ARG A 22 -3.12 2.34 20.13
CA ARG A 22 -3.59 3.72 19.99
C ARG A 22 -3.24 4.32 18.63
N PHE A 23 -2.30 3.72 17.91
CA PHE A 23 -1.76 4.17 16.63
C PHE A 23 -1.57 2.96 15.68
N PRO A 24 -2.64 2.23 15.37
CA PRO A 24 -2.54 0.92 14.72
C PRO A 24 -2.18 1.03 13.22
N PRO A 25 -1.56 -0.01 12.62
CA PRO A 25 -1.23 -0.05 11.20
C PRO A 25 -2.40 0.25 10.25
N GLU A 26 -3.61 -0.17 10.62
CA GLU A 26 -4.84 0.01 9.85
C GLU A 26 -5.17 1.49 9.61
N SER A 27 -4.73 2.40 10.49
CA SER A 27 -4.90 3.84 10.32
C SER A 27 -4.14 4.46 9.14
N VAL A 28 -3.24 3.71 8.51
CA VAL A 28 -2.62 4.11 7.22
C VAL A 28 -3.65 4.10 6.07
N ILE A 29 -4.75 3.33 6.21
CA ILE A 29 -5.74 3.07 5.15
C ILE A 29 -7.20 3.26 5.58
N ASP A 30 -7.48 3.80 6.77
CA ASP A 30 -8.85 4.02 7.28
C ASP A 30 -9.57 5.21 6.58
N GLY A 31 -8.82 6.12 5.94
CA GLY A 31 -9.33 7.31 5.24
C GLY A 31 -9.59 8.52 6.13
N ASN A 32 -9.40 8.37 7.45
CA ASN A 32 -9.45 9.46 8.43
C ASN A 32 -8.14 10.26 8.37
N ARG A 33 -8.20 11.56 8.70
CA ARG A 33 -7.05 12.48 8.67
C ARG A 33 -6.47 12.77 10.05
N ASN A 34 -7.13 12.27 11.09
CA ASN A 34 -6.79 12.50 12.50
C ASN A 34 -6.17 11.27 13.18
N THR A 35 -6.05 10.17 12.45
CA THR A 35 -5.42 8.91 12.86
C THR A 35 -4.06 8.74 12.15
N LEU A 36 -3.20 7.89 12.71
CA LEU A 36 -1.91 7.51 12.13
C LEU A 36 -1.42 6.20 12.72
N TRP A 37 -0.66 5.45 11.93
CA TRP A 37 0.23 4.40 12.45
C TRP A 37 1.50 5.07 13.00
N ALA A 38 1.92 4.68 14.20
CA ALA A 38 3.16 5.17 14.81
C ALA A 38 4.20 4.04 14.85
N THR A 39 5.42 4.33 14.40
CA THR A 39 6.53 3.38 14.55
C THR A 39 6.93 3.27 16.02
N THR A 40 7.15 2.07 16.56
CA THR A 40 7.57 1.88 17.96
C THR A 40 9.09 2.01 18.19
N GLY A 41 9.81 2.64 17.24
CA GLY A 41 11.24 2.91 17.31
C GLY A 41 12.10 1.81 16.68
N LEU A 42 13.40 2.12 16.52
CA LEU A 42 14.38 1.35 15.73
C LEU A 42 13.96 1.19 14.26
N PHE A 43 14.56 1.98 13.36
CA PHE A 43 14.37 1.85 11.92
C PHE A 43 15.29 0.74 11.34
N PRO A 44 14.93 0.08 10.22
CA PRO A 44 13.74 0.32 9.40
C PRO A 44 12.45 -0.22 10.02
N GLN A 45 11.32 0.38 9.64
CA GLN A 45 9.97 -0.09 9.98
C GLN A 45 9.12 -0.14 8.71
N GLU A 46 8.48 -1.27 8.44
CA GLU A 46 7.69 -1.49 7.22
C GLU A 46 6.25 -1.92 7.49
N ILE A 47 5.37 -1.56 6.55
CA ILE A 47 3.97 -1.98 6.47
C ILE A 47 3.67 -2.46 5.05
N VAL A 48 2.92 -3.55 4.93
CA VAL A 48 2.46 -4.10 3.64
C VAL A 48 0.94 -4.01 3.56
N VAL A 49 0.45 -3.34 2.51
CA VAL A 49 -0.97 -3.24 2.16
C VAL A 49 -1.25 -4.07 0.91
N SER A 50 -2.23 -4.98 0.98
CA SER A 50 -2.79 -5.64 -0.19
C SER A 50 -3.92 -4.81 -0.79
N LEU A 51 -3.90 -4.64 -2.11
CA LEU A 51 -5.01 -4.08 -2.89
C LEU A 51 -6.09 -5.15 -3.14
N PRO A 52 -7.33 -4.79 -3.52
CA PRO A 52 -8.41 -5.75 -3.80
C PRO A 52 -8.05 -6.78 -4.87
N GLU A 53 -7.38 -6.34 -5.92
CA GLU A 53 -6.99 -7.11 -7.11
C GLU A 53 -5.58 -6.71 -7.58
N VAL A 54 -5.09 -7.26 -8.69
CA VAL A 54 -3.91 -6.72 -9.36
C VAL A 54 -4.37 -5.44 -10.10
N SER A 55 -3.62 -4.36 -10.02
CA SER A 55 -4.07 -3.06 -10.53
C SER A 55 -2.92 -2.24 -11.12
N ASP A 56 -3.25 -1.42 -12.12
CA ASP A 56 -2.30 -0.47 -12.72
C ASP A 56 -2.31 0.84 -11.92
N VAL A 57 -1.36 0.96 -11.00
CA VAL A 57 -1.17 2.12 -10.13
C VAL A 57 -0.63 3.31 -10.93
N LYS A 58 -1.33 4.44 -10.87
CA LYS A 58 -1.03 5.70 -11.59
C LYS A 58 -0.57 6.83 -10.67
N ARG A 59 -0.82 6.72 -9.37
CA ARG A 59 -0.29 7.63 -8.34
C ARG A 59 -0.22 6.94 -6.99
N ILE A 60 0.91 7.10 -6.31
CA ILE A 60 1.03 6.82 -4.87
C ILE A 60 1.21 8.16 -4.16
N THR A 61 0.37 8.43 -3.16
CA THR A 61 0.44 9.62 -2.30
C THR A 61 0.56 9.17 -0.86
N THR A 62 1.53 9.70 -0.12
CA THR A 62 1.79 9.35 1.28
C THR A 62 1.68 10.59 2.16
N VAL A 63 1.18 10.43 3.38
CA VAL A 63 1.12 11.51 4.39
C VAL A 63 1.79 11.00 5.65
N THR A 64 2.85 11.68 6.08
CA THR A 64 3.77 11.21 7.14
C THR A 64 4.18 12.34 8.08
N MET A 65 4.84 11.98 9.19
CA MET A 65 5.41 12.93 10.14
C MET A 65 6.73 12.39 10.71
N HIS A 66 7.74 13.26 10.77
CA HIS A 66 9.12 12.94 11.19
C HIS A 66 9.82 11.84 10.36
N VAL A 67 9.31 11.45 9.19
CA VAL A 67 10.03 10.55 8.27
C VAL A 67 11.19 11.34 7.64
N LYS A 68 12.36 10.73 7.54
CA LYS A 68 13.50 11.29 6.80
C LYS A 68 13.68 10.58 5.46
N LYS A 69 13.68 9.25 5.45
CA LYS A 69 13.92 8.45 4.24
C LYS A 69 12.87 7.35 4.09
N LEU A 70 12.22 7.35 2.93
CA LEU A 70 11.11 6.49 2.56
C LEU A 70 11.48 5.66 1.33
N ILE A 71 11.29 4.34 1.40
CA ILE A 71 11.27 3.46 0.23
C ILE A 71 9.85 2.93 0.06
N VAL A 72 9.36 2.90 -1.18
CA VAL A 72 8.13 2.17 -1.53
C VAL A 72 8.46 1.07 -2.53
N GLU A 73 8.06 -0.14 -2.21
CA GLU A 73 8.18 -1.32 -3.06
C GLU A 73 6.80 -1.87 -3.44
N THR A 74 6.72 -2.58 -4.55
CA THR A 74 5.47 -3.20 -5.02
C THR A 74 5.69 -4.62 -5.48
N CYS A 75 4.70 -5.48 -5.26
CA CYS A 75 4.68 -6.86 -5.74
C CYS A 75 3.36 -7.12 -6.49
N SER A 76 3.43 -7.74 -7.66
CA SER A 76 2.28 -8.00 -8.56
C SER A 76 1.83 -9.46 -8.62
N THR A 77 2.60 -10.38 -8.02
CA THR A 77 2.24 -11.80 -7.92
C THR A 77 1.19 -12.03 -6.83
N GLU A 78 0.62 -13.23 -6.78
CA GLU A 78 -0.43 -13.60 -5.80
C GLU A 78 0.03 -13.58 -4.35
N ARG A 79 1.35 -13.68 -4.09
CA ARG A 79 1.94 -13.73 -2.75
C ARG A 79 2.96 -12.61 -2.58
N PRO A 80 3.02 -11.93 -1.41
CA PRO A 80 3.91 -10.81 -1.16
C PRO A 80 5.36 -11.27 -0.95
N VAL A 81 6.03 -11.74 -2.01
CA VAL A 81 7.39 -12.33 -1.95
C VAL A 81 8.39 -11.66 -2.89
N ALA A 82 7.95 -11.21 -4.06
CA ALA A 82 8.80 -10.60 -5.09
C ALA A 82 8.53 -9.09 -5.16
N PHE A 83 9.03 -8.35 -4.16
CA PHE A 83 8.93 -6.89 -4.13
C PHE A 83 10.00 -6.24 -4.99
N GLU A 84 9.59 -5.28 -5.82
CA GLU A 84 10.48 -4.37 -6.52
C GLU A 84 10.31 -2.94 -6.01
N LYS A 85 11.43 -2.25 -5.75
CA LYS A 85 11.41 -0.81 -5.44
C LYS A 85 10.74 -0.01 -6.58
N ALA A 86 9.70 0.74 -6.22
CA ALA A 86 8.96 1.63 -7.10
C ALA A 86 9.59 3.04 -7.13
N PHE A 87 9.87 3.57 -5.94
CA PHE A 87 10.58 4.83 -5.73
C PHE A 87 11.23 4.89 -4.34
N GLU A 88 12.04 5.91 -4.13
CA GLU A 88 12.75 6.25 -2.90
C GLU A 88 12.75 7.77 -2.77
N ALA A 89 12.59 8.29 -1.55
CA ALA A 89 12.50 9.72 -1.29
C ALA A 89 13.17 10.09 0.05
N ASP A 90 14.00 11.14 0.01
CA ASP A 90 14.44 11.87 1.20
C ASP A 90 13.45 13.03 1.46
N LEU A 91 12.65 12.90 2.51
CA LEU A 91 11.60 13.85 2.87
C LEU A 91 12.19 15.02 3.65
N THR A 92 11.71 16.23 3.41
CA THR A 92 12.21 17.43 4.11
C THR A 92 11.74 17.48 5.56
N ASN A 93 12.61 17.93 6.49
CA ASN A 93 12.25 18.13 7.89
C ASN A 93 11.28 19.31 8.08
N THR A 94 9.98 19.00 8.10
CA THR A 94 8.85 19.91 8.37
C THR A 94 8.64 20.22 9.86
N LYS A 95 9.57 19.79 10.73
CA LYS A 95 9.43 19.77 12.21
C LYS A 95 8.22 18.94 12.64
N ASN A 96 7.09 19.60 12.94
CA ASN A 96 5.86 19.01 13.46
C ASN A 96 4.67 19.21 12.51
N GLN A 97 4.93 19.51 11.23
CA GLN A 97 3.91 19.60 10.18
C GLN A 97 3.93 18.34 9.31
N LEU A 98 2.79 17.98 8.72
CA LEU A 98 2.69 16.79 7.86
C LEU A 98 3.54 16.92 6.60
N GLN A 99 4.20 15.83 6.24
CA GLN A 99 5.00 15.66 5.03
C GLN A 99 4.13 14.91 4.02
N THR A 100 3.90 15.47 2.84
CA THR A 100 3.02 14.87 1.81
C THR A 100 3.77 14.67 0.52
N GLU A 101 4.15 13.42 0.23
CA GLU A 101 4.81 13.06 -1.03
C GLU A 101 3.80 12.50 -2.02
N THR A 102 4.04 12.68 -3.32
CA THR A 102 3.15 12.21 -4.39
C THR A 102 3.95 11.85 -5.63
N HIS A 103 3.93 10.57 -5.98
CA HIS A 103 4.67 9.99 -7.10
C HIS A 103 3.70 9.48 -8.16
N GLN A 104 3.90 9.91 -9.40
CA GLN A 104 3.12 9.50 -10.59
C GLN A 104 4.00 8.94 -11.72
N GLN A 105 5.30 8.80 -11.45
CA GLN A 105 6.31 8.27 -12.35
C GLN A 105 7.13 7.25 -11.55
N PHE A 106 7.28 6.06 -12.08
CA PHE A 106 7.87 4.90 -11.41
C PHE A 106 8.95 4.30 -12.31
N LYS A 107 10.23 4.37 -11.90
CA LYS A 107 11.39 4.05 -12.75
C LYS A 107 11.35 4.77 -14.11
N ASN A 108 10.76 4.14 -15.13
CA ASN A 108 10.66 4.61 -16.52
C ASN A 108 9.20 4.65 -17.05
N THR A 109 8.18 4.45 -16.20
CA THR A 109 6.77 4.35 -16.60
C THR A 109 5.86 5.28 -15.80
N ASN A 110 4.69 5.60 -16.35
CA ASN A 110 3.62 6.35 -15.67
C ASN A 110 2.57 5.43 -15.00
N THR A 111 2.79 4.12 -15.08
CA THR A 111 1.96 3.06 -14.48
C THR A 111 2.85 2.00 -13.85
N LEU A 112 2.35 1.37 -12.79
CA LEU A 112 3.02 0.31 -12.05
C LEU A 112 2.01 -0.75 -11.66
N ARG A 113 2.17 -1.97 -12.19
CA ARG A 113 1.25 -3.09 -11.91
C ARG A 113 1.55 -3.66 -10.53
N ALA A 114 0.57 -3.67 -9.63
CA ALA A 114 0.76 -4.09 -8.23
C ALA A 114 -0.48 -4.79 -7.65
N LYS A 115 -0.23 -5.70 -6.70
CA LYS A 115 -1.21 -6.36 -5.82
C LYS A 115 -0.91 -6.06 -4.35
N PHE A 116 0.36 -5.90 -4.01
CA PHE A 116 0.84 -5.48 -2.69
C PHE A 116 1.73 -4.25 -2.81
N ILE A 117 1.56 -3.30 -1.89
CA ILE A 117 2.41 -2.14 -1.70
C ILE A 117 3.10 -2.29 -0.35
N LYS A 118 4.42 -2.27 -0.33
CA LYS A 118 5.22 -2.18 0.89
C LYS A 118 5.74 -0.75 1.03
N PHE A 119 5.52 -0.17 2.20
CA PHE A 119 6.00 1.16 2.58
C PHE A 119 7.03 0.98 3.71
N ILE A 120 8.24 1.49 3.52
CA ILE A 120 9.38 1.33 4.44
C ILE A 120 9.85 2.69 4.94
N VAL A 121 9.74 2.94 6.24
CA VAL A 121 10.43 4.04 6.92
C VAL A 121 11.85 3.58 7.24
N GLU A 122 12.80 3.93 6.37
CA GLU A 122 14.21 3.57 6.52
C GLU A 122 14.93 4.43 7.57
N SER A 123 14.52 5.69 7.73
CA SER A 123 14.97 6.54 8.84
C SER A 123 14.00 7.69 9.12
N GLY A 124 14.04 8.20 10.35
CA GLY A 124 13.29 9.38 10.81
C GLY A 124 14.18 10.53 11.28
N TYR A 125 13.55 11.70 11.46
CA TYR A 125 14.13 12.87 12.12
C TYR A 125 13.95 12.87 13.65
N GLN A 126 13.21 11.90 14.17
CA GLN A 126 12.97 11.62 15.59
C GLN A 126 13.10 10.10 15.82
N PRO A 127 13.19 9.61 17.08
CA PRO A 127 13.21 8.17 17.37
C PRO A 127 11.97 7.41 16.88
N PHE A 128 10.86 8.13 16.65
CA PHE A 128 9.58 7.61 16.15
C PHE A 128 9.11 8.49 14.97
N ALA A 129 8.48 7.86 13.99
CA ALA A 129 7.79 8.51 12.88
C ALA A 129 6.31 8.09 12.83
N GLY A 130 5.48 8.90 12.16
CA GLY A 130 4.06 8.63 11.96
C GLY A 130 3.69 8.54 10.49
N VAL A 131 2.70 7.70 10.17
CA VAL A 131 2.14 7.52 8.82
C VAL A 131 0.61 7.67 8.91
N GLY A 132 0.10 8.81 8.44
CA GLY A 132 -1.33 9.15 8.45
C GLY A 132 -2.08 8.82 7.15
N LYS A 133 -1.37 8.49 6.06
CA LYS A 133 -2.00 7.93 4.86
C LYS A 133 -1.03 7.18 3.94
N LEU A 134 -1.46 6.04 3.40
CA LEU A 134 -1.01 5.51 2.11
C LEU A 134 -2.21 5.52 1.14
N SER A 135 -2.06 6.20 0.01
CA SER A 135 -3.09 6.38 -1.01
C SER A 135 -2.59 5.86 -2.34
N VAL A 136 -3.35 4.98 -2.97
CA VAL A 136 -2.92 4.23 -4.16
C VAL A 136 -4.00 4.40 -5.23
N ILE A 137 -3.83 5.40 -6.08
CA ILE A 137 -4.77 5.67 -7.17
C ILE A 137 -4.34 4.88 -8.39
N GLY A 138 -5.22 4.01 -8.87
CA GLY A 138 -5.04 3.23 -10.08
C GLY A 138 -6.39 2.82 -10.65
N ASP A 139 -6.34 1.96 -11.65
CA ASP A 139 -7.52 1.25 -12.17
C ASP A 139 -7.33 -0.25 -11.93
N GLY A 140 -8.39 -0.90 -11.44
CA GLY A 140 -8.42 -2.33 -11.15
C GLY A 140 -8.47 -3.17 -12.44
N ASP A 141 -7.80 -4.31 -12.44
CA ASP A 141 -7.73 -5.15 -13.64
C ASP A 141 -8.95 -6.07 -13.77
N ALA A 142 -10.02 -5.52 -14.36
CA ALA A 142 -11.28 -6.20 -14.63
C ALA A 142 -11.15 -7.49 -15.45
N ALA A 143 -9.98 -7.77 -16.05
CA ALA A 143 -9.69 -9.06 -16.70
C ALA A 143 -9.70 -10.26 -15.73
N GLY A 144 -9.65 -10.03 -14.41
CA GLY A 144 -9.72 -11.10 -13.40
C GLY A 144 -11.10 -11.76 -13.20
N ALA A 145 -12.16 -11.26 -13.84
CA ALA A 145 -13.54 -11.68 -13.57
C ALA A 145 -14.03 -12.91 -14.37
N GLU A 146 -13.36 -13.29 -15.47
CA GLU A 146 -13.79 -14.40 -16.34
C GLU A 146 -13.00 -15.70 -16.08
N GLY A 147 -13.24 -16.31 -14.92
CA GLY A 147 -12.66 -17.61 -14.55
C GLY A 147 -13.55 -18.50 -13.67
N GLY A 148 -14.83 -18.13 -13.52
CA GLY A 148 -15.75 -18.68 -12.49
C GLY A 148 -16.97 -19.43 -13.02
N ARG A 149 -17.04 -19.78 -14.31
CA ARG A 149 -18.02 -20.75 -14.79
C ARG A 149 -17.46 -22.15 -14.57
N TYR A 150 -17.88 -22.78 -13.48
CA TYR A 150 -17.98 -24.24 -13.48
C TYR A 150 -18.95 -24.62 -14.60
N LEU A 151 -18.51 -25.54 -15.46
CA LEU A 151 -19.42 -26.27 -16.32
C LEU A 151 -20.02 -27.35 -15.42
N ASP A 152 -21.28 -27.18 -15.04
CA ASP A 152 -22.08 -28.32 -14.61
C ASP A 152 -22.25 -29.19 -15.87
N GLU A 153 -21.49 -30.28 -15.96
CA GLU A 153 -21.68 -31.28 -17.01
C GLU A 153 -23.01 -32.00 -16.75
N GLU A 154 -24.03 -31.67 -17.55
CA GLU A 154 -25.29 -32.40 -17.61
C GLU A 154 -24.99 -33.83 -18.11
N VAL A 155 -25.05 -34.81 -17.20
CA VAL A 155 -24.89 -36.24 -17.53
C VAL A 155 -26.27 -36.84 -17.85
N GLU A 156 -26.75 -36.52 -19.05
CA GLU A 156 -27.71 -37.30 -19.85
C GLU A 156 -26.88 -38.17 -20.83
N ASP A 157 -27.20 -39.43 -21.19
CA ASP A 157 -28.19 -40.42 -20.72
C ASP A 157 -27.41 -41.68 -20.21
N ASP A 158 -27.73 -42.98 -20.32
CA ASP A 158 -28.80 -43.80 -20.96
C ASP A 158 -28.84 -45.21 -20.32
N ASP A 159 -29.84 -46.02 -20.68
CA ASP A 159 -30.08 -47.46 -20.33
C ASP A 159 -30.19 -47.87 -18.83
#